data_AF-A0A936XFK2-F1
#
_entry.id   AF-A0A936XFK2-F1
#
_cell.length_a   1.000
_cell.length_b   1.000
_cell.length_c   1.000
_cell.angle_alpha   90.00
_cell.angle_beta   90.00
_cell.angle_gamma   90.00
#
_symmetry.space_group_name_H-M   'P 1'
#
loop_
_entity.id
_entity.type
_entity.pdbx_description
1 polymer ?
#
loop_
_entity_poly.entity_id
_entity_poly.type
_entity_poly.pdbx_seq_one_letter_code
_entity_poly.pdbx_strand_id
1 'polypeptide(L)'
;MKKTLLLLPLFFLCCKTKPFVKVDVNAEKLMAECSKKSEGVSLNSNIGGERFEFEECLAYDFDSKLVTAYRKGDTLVVNIPRPGAGVPRSLYKLTMDVDAYPRYGFITIGENTFTIVAAKN
;
A
#
# COMPACT_ATOMS: atom_id res chain seq x y z
N MET A 1 54.40 -17.46 27.78
CA MET A 1 53.44 -16.35 27.55
C MET A 1 53.21 -16.21 26.05
N LYS A 2 51.96 -16.29 25.59
CA LYS A 2 51.46 -15.75 24.30
C LYS A 2 49.94 -15.98 24.26
N LYS A 3 49.17 -14.99 24.71
CA LYS A 3 47.71 -14.96 24.55
C LYS A 3 47.45 -14.32 23.19
N THR A 4 47.12 -15.13 22.20
CA THR A 4 46.69 -14.66 20.88
C THR A 4 45.28 -14.12 21.02
N LEU A 5 45.15 -12.80 21.11
CA LEU A 5 43.87 -12.10 21.15
C LEU A 5 43.27 -12.14 19.74
N LEU A 6 42.30 -13.03 19.52
CA LEU A 6 41.57 -13.15 18.27
C LEU A 6 40.59 -11.97 18.18
N LEU A 7 40.98 -10.90 17.47
CA LEU A 7 40.08 -9.81 17.10
C LEU A 7 39.07 -10.35 16.08
N LEU A 8 37.86 -10.65 16.53
CA LEU A 8 36.74 -10.97 15.65
C LEU A 8 36.27 -9.67 14.98
N PRO A 9 36.39 -9.52 13.64
CA PRO A 9 35.88 -8.33 12.97
C PRO A 9 34.35 -8.36 13.05
N LEU A 10 33.80 -7.38 13.77
CA LEU A 10 32.37 -7.11 13.84
C LEU A 10 31.89 -6.78 12.42
N PHE A 11 31.27 -7.75 11.76
CA PHE A 11 30.60 -7.59 10.47
C PHE A 11 29.46 -6.57 10.65
N PHE A 12 29.75 -5.29 10.42
CA PHE A 12 28.73 -4.29 10.13
C PHE A 12 28.13 -4.65 8.76
N LEU A 13 27.21 -5.61 8.75
CA LEU A 13 26.27 -5.83 7.67
C LEU A 13 25.34 -4.62 7.61
N CYS A 14 25.83 -3.53 7.04
CA CYS A 14 25.01 -2.39 6.65
C CYS A 14 24.16 -2.87 5.46
N CYS A 15 23.04 -3.53 5.78
CA CYS A 15 22.07 -3.98 4.79
C CYS A 15 21.38 -2.72 4.24
N LYS A 16 21.94 -2.14 3.17
CA LYS A 16 21.32 -1.03 2.46
C LYS A 16 20.18 -1.59 1.62
N THR A 17 18.98 -1.64 2.19
CA THR A 17 17.77 -1.97 1.46
C THR A 17 17.62 -0.96 0.32
N LYS A 18 17.53 -1.44 -0.92
CA LYS A 18 17.30 -0.54 -2.06
C LYS A 18 15.90 0.08 -1.90
N PRO A 19 15.70 1.35 -2.26
CA PRO A 19 14.36 1.93 -2.27
C PRO A 19 13.39 1.11 -3.11
N PHE A 20 12.20 0.87 -2.60
CA PHE A 20 11.15 0.13 -3.28
C PHE A 20 9.77 0.63 -2.85
N VAL A 21 8.78 0.36 -3.70
CA VAL A 21 7.36 0.47 -3.39
C VAL A 21 6.71 -0.80 -3.90
N LYS A 22 6.01 -1.50 -3.02
CA LYS A 22 5.23 -2.70 -3.32
C LYS A 22 3.79 -2.41 -2.91
N VAL A 23 2.87 -2.68 -3.82
CA VAL A 23 1.43 -2.61 -3.57
C VAL A 23 0.84 -3.94 -3.99
N ASP A 24 0.04 -4.53 -3.12
CA ASP A 24 -0.74 -5.72 -3.39
C ASP A 24 -2.21 -5.39 -3.14
N VAL A 25 -3.08 -5.77 -4.08
CA VAL A 25 -4.51 -5.41 -4.04
C VAL A 25 -5.35 -6.64 -4.28
N ASN A 26 -6.15 -6.97 -3.28
CA ASN A 26 -7.26 -7.91 -3.41
C ASN A 26 -8.56 -7.12 -3.63
N ALA A 27 -9.34 -7.55 -4.60
CA ALA A 27 -10.61 -6.95 -4.96
C ALA A 27 -11.73 -7.99 -4.91
N GLU A 28 -12.64 -7.83 -3.95
CA GLU A 28 -13.83 -8.67 -3.81
C GLU A 28 -15.03 -7.93 -4.37
N LYS A 29 -15.70 -8.52 -5.37
CA LYS A 29 -16.90 -7.92 -5.97
C LYS A 29 -18.09 -8.12 -5.03
N LEU A 30 -18.66 -7.03 -4.54
CA LEU A 30 -19.79 -7.07 -3.59
C LEU A 30 -21.14 -7.13 -4.31
N MET A 31 -21.40 -6.17 -5.19
CA MET A 31 -22.68 -6.05 -5.90
C MET A 31 -22.57 -5.17 -7.15
N ALA A 32 -23.55 -5.27 -8.05
CA ALA A 32 -23.58 -4.51 -9.31
C ALA A 32 -23.83 -3.00 -9.12
N GLU A 33 -24.53 -2.60 -8.05
CA GLU A 33 -24.87 -1.20 -7.80
C GLU A 33 -23.85 -0.48 -6.91
N CYS A 34 -23.48 0.74 -7.28
CA CYS A 34 -22.55 1.56 -6.50
C CYS A 34 -23.24 2.51 -5.49
N SER A 35 -24.58 2.47 -5.44
CA SER A 35 -25.43 3.38 -4.65
C SER A 35 -25.24 3.26 -3.14
N LYS A 36 -24.65 2.15 -2.67
CA LYS A 36 -24.47 1.82 -1.25
C LYS A 36 -23.00 1.76 -0.83
N LYS A 37 -22.10 2.39 -1.59
CA LYS A 37 -20.68 2.44 -1.25
C LYS A 37 -20.48 3.06 0.13
N SER A 38 -19.71 2.39 0.98
CA SER A 38 -19.19 2.97 2.22
C SER A 38 -18.18 4.08 1.90
N GLU A 39 -18.28 5.22 2.58
CA GLU A 39 -17.37 6.36 2.39
C GLU A 39 -16.05 6.22 3.19
N GLY A 40 -15.93 5.19 4.03
CA GLY A 40 -14.80 5.00 4.92
C GLY A 40 -13.60 4.28 4.29
N VAL A 41 -12.40 4.71 4.67
CA VAL A 41 -11.16 3.95 4.52
C VAL A 41 -10.71 3.50 5.90
N SER A 42 -10.61 2.20 6.12
CA SER A 42 -10.03 1.61 7.32
C SER A 42 -8.53 1.41 7.12
N LEU A 43 -7.72 1.86 8.09
CA LEU A 43 -6.27 1.70 8.09
C LEU A 43 -5.86 0.75 9.22
N ASN A 44 -5.23 -0.36 8.86
CA ASN A 44 -4.66 -1.34 9.78
C ASN A 44 -3.14 -1.45 9.53
N SER A 45 -2.32 -1.08 10.52
CA SER A 45 -0.87 -1.33 10.44
C SER A 45 -0.55 -2.78 10.78
N ASN A 46 0.33 -3.42 10.01
CA ASN A 46 0.80 -4.79 10.26
C ASN A 46 2.34 -4.88 10.12
N ILE A 47 2.91 -6.06 10.37
CA ILE A 47 4.37 -6.30 10.32
C ILE A 47 4.95 -6.06 8.91
N GLY A 48 4.12 -6.14 7.87
CA GLY A 48 4.49 -5.94 6.47
C GLY A 48 4.18 -4.55 5.91
N GLY A 49 3.79 -3.57 6.74
CA GLY A 49 3.46 -2.21 6.31
C GLY A 49 2.04 -1.78 6.69
N GLU A 50 1.38 -1.07 5.77
CA GLU A 50 0.04 -0.52 5.97
C GLU A 50 -1.00 -1.24 5.12
N ARG A 51 -2.09 -1.69 5.76
CA ARG A 51 -3.27 -2.25 5.09
C ARG A 51 -4.40 -1.22 5.05
N PHE A 52 -4.92 -0.98 3.87
CA PHE A 52 -6.08 -0.12 3.62
C PHE A 52 -7.25 -0.98 3.16
N GLU A 53 -8.40 -0.82 3.82
CA GLU A 53 -9.64 -1.51 3.45
C GLU A 53 -10.72 -0.47 3.17
N PHE A 54 -11.28 -0.50 1.96
CA PHE A 54 -12.29 0.47 1.53
C PHE A 54 -13.14 -0.08 0.40
N GLU A 55 -14.26 0.57 0.12
CA GLU A 55 -15.13 0.21 -0.99
C GLU A 55 -14.98 1.21 -2.14
N GLU A 56 -14.93 0.71 -3.38
CA GLU A 56 -14.81 1.57 -4.56
C GLU A 56 -15.65 1.06 -5.73
N CYS A 57 -16.20 1.98 -6.50
CA CYS A 57 -16.96 1.67 -7.70
C CYS A 57 -16.02 1.60 -8.90
N LEU A 58 -15.77 0.40 -9.40
CA LEU A 58 -14.78 0.13 -10.45
C LEU A 58 -15.45 -0.50 -11.68
N ALA A 59 -14.68 -0.67 -12.76
CA ALA A 59 -15.16 -1.40 -13.93
C ALA A 59 -15.63 -2.81 -13.53
N TYR A 60 -16.68 -3.32 -14.20
CA TYR A 60 -17.25 -4.64 -13.90
C TYR A 60 -16.23 -5.80 -14.02
N ASP A 61 -15.21 -5.60 -14.84
CA ASP A 61 -14.08 -6.48 -15.16
C ASP A 61 -12.76 -5.97 -14.56
N PHE A 62 -12.82 -5.19 -13.48
CA PHE A 62 -11.64 -4.62 -12.82
C PHE A 62 -10.56 -5.68 -12.53
N ASP A 63 -9.33 -5.39 -12.97
CA ASP A 63 -8.14 -6.18 -12.67
C ASP A 63 -7.26 -5.43 -11.67
N SER A 64 -7.10 -6.01 -10.47
CA SER A 64 -6.31 -5.42 -9.40
C SER A 64 -4.82 -5.29 -9.75
N LYS A 65 -4.32 -6.05 -10.73
CA LYS A 65 -2.94 -5.96 -11.23
C LYS A 65 -2.65 -4.64 -11.96
N LEU A 66 -3.69 -3.91 -12.36
CA LEU A 66 -3.56 -2.59 -12.97
C LEU A 66 -3.38 -1.47 -11.92
N VAL A 67 -3.51 -1.79 -10.63
CA VAL A 67 -3.19 -0.85 -9.57
C VAL A 67 -1.69 -0.68 -9.47
N THR A 68 -1.24 0.57 -9.48
CA THR A 68 0.17 0.92 -9.37
C THR A 68 0.38 1.88 -8.22
N ALA A 69 1.55 1.83 -7.59
CA ALA A 69 1.95 2.79 -6.58
C ALA A 69 3.33 3.35 -6.91
N TYR A 70 3.50 4.65 -6.70
CA TYR A 70 4.80 5.31 -6.89
C TYR A 70 5.04 6.37 -5.82
N ARG A 71 6.30 6.74 -5.64
CA ARG A 71 6.69 7.77 -4.67
C ARG A 71 6.78 9.14 -5.32
N LYS A 72 6.26 10.14 -4.62
CA LYS A 72 6.41 11.57 -4.92
C LYS A 72 6.81 12.31 -3.64
N GLY A 73 8.10 12.50 -3.41
CA GLY A 73 8.62 13.06 -2.16
C GLY A 73 8.32 12.12 -0.98
N ASP A 74 7.67 12.65 0.06
CA ASP A 74 7.22 11.89 1.25
C ASP A 74 5.82 11.25 1.09
N THR A 75 5.25 11.35 -0.12
CA THR A 75 3.92 10.80 -0.42
C THR A 75 4.03 9.57 -1.30
N LEU A 76 3.33 8.50 -0.94
CA LEU A 76 2.99 7.42 -1.88
C LEU A 76 1.70 7.76 -2.60
N VAL A 77 1.69 7.62 -3.91
CA VAL A 77 0.51 7.82 -4.74
C VAL A 77 0.09 6.48 -5.30
N VAL A 78 -1.13 6.05 -4.96
CA VAL A 78 -1.76 4.84 -5.49
C VAL A 78 -2.72 5.25 -6.60
N ASN A 79 -2.45 4.75 -7.80
CA ASN A 79 -3.31 4.92 -8.95
C ASN A 79 -4.20 3.68 -9.13
N ILE A 80 -5.50 3.88 -8.95
CA ILE A 80 -6.54 2.88 -9.23
C ILE A 80 -7.23 3.30 -10.52
N PRO A 81 -7.15 2.50 -11.60
CA PRO A 81 -7.79 2.84 -12.87
C PRO A 81 -9.29 3.09 -12.70
N ARG A 82 -9.73 4.30 -13.10
CA ARG A 82 -11.15 4.63 -13.09
C ARG A 82 -11.84 4.12 -14.36
N PRO A 83 -13.06 3.58 -14.27
CA PRO A 83 -13.82 3.19 -15.45
C PRO A 83 -14.17 4.42 -16.30
N GLY A 84 -13.96 4.30 -17.62
CA GLY A 84 -14.38 5.32 -18.58
C GLY A 84 -15.89 5.56 -18.60
N ALA A 85 -16.33 6.58 -19.33
CA ALA A 85 -17.76 6.84 -19.53
C ALA A 85 -18.42 5.67 -20.29
N GLY A 86 -19.61 5.24 -19.84
CA GLY A 86 -20.37 4.16 -20.46
C GLY A 86 -19.88 2.73 -20.14
N VAL A 87 -18.79 2.58 -19.38
CA VAL A 87 -18.30 1.27 -18.93
C VAL A 87 -19.17 0.76 -17.77
N PRO A 88 -19.68 -0.49 -17.82
CA PRO A 88 -20.40 -1.10 -16.70
C PRO A 88 -19.56 -1.09 -15.43
N ARG A 89 -20.19 -0.81 -14.29
CA ARG A 89 -19.51 -0.70 -12.99
C ARG A 89 -20.04 -1.70 -11.99
N SER A 90 -19.23 -1.97 -10.97
CA SER A 90 -19.62 -2.78 -9.81
C SER A 90 -18.94 -2.22 -8.57
N LEU A 91 -19.56 -2.42 -7.41
CA LEU A 91 -18.96 -2.13 -6.12
C LEU A 91 -17.98 -3.25 -5.75
N TYR A 92 -16.75 -2.87 -5.40
CA TYR A 92 -15.72 -3.77 -4.89
C TYR A 92 -15.33 -3.38 -3.49
N LYS A 93 -15.06 -4.37 -2.64
CA LYS A 93 -14.26 -4.21 -1.43
C LYS A 93 -12.80 -4.40 -1.81
N LEU A 94 -11.99 -3.38 -1.60
CA LEU A 94 -10.56 -3.41 -1.83
C LEU A 94 -9.83 -3.61 -0.50
N THR A 95 -8.90 -4.57 -0.49
CA THR A 95 -7.90 -4.72 0.55
C THR A 95 -6.55 -4.49 -0.08
N MET A 96 -5.88 -3.42 0.31
CA MET A 96 -4.61 -2.98 -0.26
C MET A 96 -3.52 -3.01 0.80
N ASP A 97 -2.50 -3.82 0.56
CA ASP A 97 -1.29 -3.88 1.37
C ASP A 97 -0.18 -3.05 0.68
N VAL A 98 0.35 -2.06 1.41
CA VAL A 98 1.40 -1.17 0.92
C VAL A 98 2.64 -1.35 1.78
N ASP A 99 3.75 -1.67 1.10
CA ASP A 99 5.08 -1.76 1.71
C ASP A 99 6.05 -0.91 0.91
N ALA A 100 6.80 -0.05 1.58
CA ALA A 100 7.74 0.82 0.90
C ALA A 100 8.93 1.21 1.76
N TYR A 101 10.10 1.29 1.11
CA TYR A 101 11.33 1.80 1.71
C TYR A 101 11.93 2.92 0.84
N PRO A 102 12.46 4.01 1.44
CA PRO A 102 12.33 4.43 2.85
C PRO A 102 10.86 4.65 3.26
N ARG A 103 10.59 4.94 4.52
CA ARG A 103 9.23 5.21 5.00
C ARG A 103 8.60 6.45 4.32
N TYR A 104 7.28 6.51 4.31
CA TYR A 104 6.48 7.63 3.81
C TYR A 104 5.54 8.15 4.90
N GLY A 105 5.33 9.47 4.95
CA GLY A 105 4.42 10.13 5.89
C GLY A 105 2.99 10.27 5.37
N PHE A 106 2.79 10.18 4.05
CA PHE A 106 1.48 10.39 3.42
C PHE A 106 1.18 9.36 2.33
N ILE A 107 -0.08 8.98 2.18
CA ILE A 107 -0.55 8.18 1.04
C ILE A 107 -1.73 8.87 0.37
N THR A 108 -1.75 8.88 -0.95
CA THR A 108 -2.89 9.37 -1.74
C THR A 108 -3.53 8.20 -2.47
N ILE A 109 -4.82 7.98 -2.23
CA ILE A 109 -5.63 6.93 -2.85
C ILE A 109 -6.78 7.66 -3.57
N GLY A 110 -6.73 7.67 -4.91
CA GLY A 110 -7.65 8.48 -5.69
C GLY A 110 -7.45 9.97 -5.41
N GLU A 111 -8.48 10.63 -4.86
CA GLU A 111 -8.47 12.06 -4.52
C GLU A 111 -8.21 12.32 -3.03
N ASN A 112 -8.12 11.27 -2.22
CA ASN A 112 -7.98 11.38 -0.77
C ASN A 112 -6.53 11.16 -0.36
N THR A 113 -5.99 12.07 0.47
CA THR A 113 -4.66 11.93 1.07
C THR A 113 -4.81 11.66 2.56
N PHE A 114 -4.14 10.60 3.03
CA PHE A 114 -4.12 10.18 4.43
C PHE A 114 -2.72 10.37 5.02
N THR A 115 -2.68 10.84 6.26
CA THR A 115 -1.45 10.89 7.05
C THR A 115 -1.18 9.51 7.64
N ILE A 116 0.04 9.01 7.47
CA ILE A 116 0.49 7.76 8.05
C ILE A 116 1.13 8.04 9.40
N VAL A 117 0.40 7.72 10.46
CA VAL A 117 0.93 7.79 11.82
C VAL A 117 1.53 6.44 12.17
N ALA A 118 2.75 6.42 12.70
CA ALA A 118 3.32 5.20 13.24
C ALA A 118 2.43 4.69 14.37
N ALA A 119 2.06 3.40 14.34
CA ALA A 119 1.60 2.75 15.55
C ALA A 119 2.70 2.92 16.62
N LYS A 120 2.35 3.49 17.77
CA LYS A 120 3.24 3.45 18.94
C LYS A 120 3.39 1.97 19.32
N ASN A 121 4.59 1.44 19.16
CA ASN A 121 4.98 0.17 19.76
C ASN A 121 4.97 0.28 21.28
#